data_AF-A0A377BH58-F1
#
_entry.id   AF-A0A377BH58-F1
#
_cell.length_a   1.000
_cell.length_b   1.000
_cell.length_c   1.000
_cell.angle_alpha   90.00
_cell.angle_beta   90.00
_cell.angle_gamma   90.00
#
_symmetry.space_group_name_H-M   'P 1'
#
loop_
_entity.id
_entity.type
_entity.pdbx_description
1 polymer ?
#
loop_
_entity_poly.entity_id
_entity_poly.type
_entity_poly.pdbx_seq_one_letter_code
_entity_poly.pdbx_strand_id
1 'polypeptide(L)'
;MANSITADEIREQFSQAMSAMYQQEVPQYGTLLELVADVNLAVLENNPQLHEKMVNADELARLNVERHGAIRVGTAQELATLRRMFAIMGCTR
;
A
#
# COMPACT_ATOMS: atom_id res chain seq x y z
N MET A 1 -27.14 15.42 1.54
CA MET A 1 -25.77 15.78 1.95
C MET A 1 -24.82 14.90 1.18
N ALA A 2 -23.79 15.44 0.53
CA ALA A 2 -22.83 14.61 -0.19
C ALA A 2 -22.01 13.81 0.84
N ASN A 3 -22.09 12.48 0.77
CA ASN A 3 -21.30 11.59 1.62
C ASN A 3 -19.90 11.47 1.01
N SER A 4 -19.03 12.44 1.30
CA SER A 4 -17.66 12.47 0.78
C SER A 4 -16.74 11.64 1.67
N ILE A 5 -16.11 10.62 1.11
CA ILE A 5 -15.04 9.83 1.74
C ILE A 5 -13.71 10.58 1.67
N THR A 6 -12.80 10.26 2.58
CA THR A 6 -11.47 10.91 2.67
C THR A 6 -10.53 10.42 1.56
N ALA A 7 -9.51 11.23 1.24
CA ALA A 7 -8.52 10.85 0.24
C ALA A 7 -7.69 9.62 0.66
N ASP A 8 -7.45 9.44 1.97
CA ASP A 8 -6.76 8.28 2.54
C ASP A 8 -7.60 7.00 2.37
N GLU A 9 -8.92 7.06 2.60
CA GLU A 9 -9.83 5.92 2.35
C GLU A 9 -9.85 5.53 0.87
N ILE A 10 -9.84 6.49 -0.06
CA ILE A 10 -9.76 6.20 -1.49
C ILE A 10 -8.42 5.53 -1.83
N ARG A 11 -7.31 6.03 -1.26
CA ARG A 11 -5.97 5.47 -1.48
C ARG A 11 -5.85 4.04 -0.96
N GLU A 12 -6.39 3.77 0.22
CA GLU A 12 -6.39 2.44 0.83
C GLU A 12 -7.17 1.45 -0.04
N GLN A 13 -8.40 1.80 -0.41
CA GLN A 13 -9.24 0.97 -1.29
C GLN A 13 -8.57 0.74 -2.65
N PHE A 14 -7.97 1.77 -3.23
CA PHE A 14 -7.24 1.64 -4.49
C PHE A 14 -6.03 0.70 -4.38
N SER A 15 -5.23 0.83 -3.31
CA SER A 15 -4.08 -0.04 -3.04
C SER A 15 -4.50 -1.51 -2.85
N GLN A 16 -5.59 -1.75 -2.13
CA GLN A 16 -6.14 -3.09 -1.93
C GLN A 16 -6.64 -3.70 -3.24
N ALA A 17 -7.42 -2.94 -4.02
CA ALA A 17 -7.93 -3.39 -5.32
C ALA A 17 -6.79 -3.71 -6.31
N MET A 18 -5.77 -2.85 -6.38
CA MET A 18 -4.59 -3.08 -7.21
C MET A 18 -3.83 -4.32 -6.78
N SER A 19 -3.66 -4.55 -5.48
CA SER A 19 -2.98 -5.75 -4.98
C SER A 19 -3.75 -7.02 -5.27
N ALA A 20 -5.08 -7.01 -5.11
CA ALA A 20 -5.92 -8.16 -5.41
C ALA A 20 -5.88 -8.51 -6.92
N MET A 21 -5.99 -7.48 -7.77
CA MET A 21 -5.84 -7.62 -9.22
C MET A 21 -4.46 -8.20 -9.58
N TYR A 22 -3.39 -7.63 -9.03
CA TYR A 22 -2.03 -8.07 -9.34
C TYR A 22 -1.73 -9.49 -8.82
N GLN A 23 -2.28 -9.87 -7.67
CA GLN A 23 -2.21 -11.24 -7.17
C GLN A 23 -2.92 -12.24 -8.08
N GLN A 24 -4.06 -11.85 -8.66
CA GLN A 24 -4.79 -12.69 -9.61
C GLN A 24 -4.03 -12.85 -10.94
N GLU A 25 -3.39 -11.77 -11.41
CA GLU A 25 -2.58 -11.80 -12.64
C GLU A 25 -1.24 -12.52 -12.45
N VAL A 26 -0.64 -12.41 -11.25
CA VAL A 26 0.68 -12.96 -10.91
C VAL A 26 0.58 -13.76 -9.61
N PRO A 27 0.25 -15.06 -9.66
CA PRO A 27 0.06 -15.88 -8.45
C PRO A 27 1.27 -15.88 -7.49
N GLN A 28 2.49 -15.77 -8.01
CA GLN A 28 3.72 -15.69 -7.20
C GLN A 28 3.76 -14.46 -6.29
N TYR A 29 3.05 -13.38 -6.62
CA TYR A 29 2.93 -12.22 -5.74
C TYR A 29 2.18 -12.56 -4.45
N GLY A 30 1.15 -13.42 -4.52
CA GLY A 30 0.46 -13.92 -3.32
C GLY A 30 1.40 -14.71 -2.40
N THR A 31 2.18 -15.63 -2.96
CA THR A 31 3.18 -16.40 -2.21
C THR A 31 4.25 -15.51 -1.57
N LEU A 32 4.65 -14.43 -2.26
CA LEU A 32 5.58 -13.45 -1.69
C LEU A 32 4.96 -12.73 -0.49
N LEU A 33 3.69 -12.34 -0.55
CA LEU A 33 3.00 -11.67 0.56
C LEU A 33 2.90 -12.58 1.79
N GLU A 34 2.61 -13.86 1.60
CA GLU A 34 2.58 -14.86 2.68
C GLU A 34 3.97 -14.96 3.36
N LEU A 35 5.03 -15.11 2.56
CA LEU A 35 6.40 -15.17 3.09
C LEU A 35 6.79 -13.90 3.85
N VAL A 36 6.41 -12.71 3.35
CA VAL A 36 6.68 -11.44 4.02
C VAL A 36 5.95 -11.37 5.37
N ALA A 37 4.71 -11.84 5.44
CA ALA A 37 3.96 -11.89 6.69
C ALA A 37 4.64 -12.80 7.73
N ASP A 38 5.06 -13.99 7.33
CA ASP A 38 5.76 -14.95 8.20
C ASP A 38 7.09 -14.38 8.72
N VAL A 39 7.88 -13.76 7.84
CA VAL A 39 9.16 -13.14 8.22
C VAL A 39 8.93 -11.97 9.18
N ASN A 40 7.94 -11.11 8.90
CA ASN A 40 7.63 -9.98 9.78
C ASN A 40 7.22 -10.46 11.18
N LEU A 41 6.36 -11.48 11.27
CA LEU A 41 5.95 -12.06 12.54
C LEU A 41 7.16 -12.63 13.30
N ALA A 42 7.98 -13.46 12.63
CA ALA A 42 9.16 -14.05 13.23
C ALA A 42 10.16 -12.99 13.74
N VAL A 43 10.36 -11.89 13.00
CA VAL A 43 11.26 -10.80 13.43
C VAL A 43 10.72 -10.09 14.67
N LEU A 44 9.40 -9.83 14.72
CA LEU A 44 8.76 -9.16 15.85
C LEU A 44 8.77 -10.03 17.11
N GLU A 45 8.53 -11.33 16.98
CA GLU A 45 8.58 -12.29 18.10
C GLU A 45 10.00 -12.43 18.67
N ASN A 46 11.01 -12.45 17.81
CA ASN A 46 12.40 -12.59 18.23
C ASN A 46 13.03 -11.27 18.73
N ASN A 47 12.39 -10.12 18.52
CA ASN A 47 12.91 -8.80 18.91
C ASN A 47 11.85 -7.95 19.62
N PRO A 48 11.57 -8.22 20.91
CA PRO A 48 10.53 -7.50 21.67
C PRO A 48 10.79 -5.98 21.77
N GLN A 49 12.06 -5.55 21.80
CA GLN A 49 12.43 -4.13 21.80
C GLN A 49 12.08 -3.43 20.48
N LEU A 50 12.15 -4.14 19.35
CA LEU A 50 11.73 -3.62 18.06
C LEU A 50 10.21 -3.53 18.00
N HIS A 51 9.52 -4.58 18.47
CA HIS A 51 8.07 -4.59 18.56
C HIS A 51 7.53 -3.41 19.38
N GLU A 52 8.06 -3.17 20.59
CA GLU A 52 7.68 -2.01 21.41
C GLU A 52 7.91 -0.67 20.70
N LYS A 53 9.05 -0.51 20.01
CA LYS A 53 9.31 0.72 19.24
C LYS A 53 8.29 0.92 18.13
N MET A 54 7.94 -0.14 17.39
CA MET A 54 6.97 -0.05 16.29
C MET A 54 5.54 0.17 16.78
N VAL A 55 5.16 -0.41 17.94
CA VAL A 55 3.88 -0.09 18.61
C VAL A 55 3.83 1.39 18.98
N ASN A 56 4.89 1.91 19.62
CA ASN A 56 4.94 3.30 20.06
C ASN A 56 4.95 4.30 18.90
N ALA A 57 5.40 3.88 17.72
CA ALA A 57 5.43 4.69 16.50
C ALA A 57 4.16 4.54 15.62
N ASP A 58 3.20 3.69 16.01
CA ASP A 58 2.00 3.35 15.22
C ASP A 58 2.34 2.82 13.81
N GLU A 59 3.52 2.21 13.66
CA GLU A 59 4.03 1.71 12.37
C GLU A 59 3.57 0.27 12.09
N LEU A 60 3.15 -0.48 13.10
CA LEU A 60 2.66 -1.86 12.96
C LEU A 60 1.41 -1.96 12.08
N ALA A 61 0.46 -1.04 12.26
CA ALA A 61 -0.76 -1.00 11.45
C ALA A 61 -0.45 -0.71 9.97
N ARG A 62 0.60 0.08 9.72
CA ARG A 62 1.03 0.49 8.37
C ARG A 62 1.86 -0.58 7.67
N LEU A 63 2.69 -1.34 8.41
CA LEU A 63 3.62 -2.32 7.86
C LEU A 63 2.92 -3.38 6.97
N ASN A 64 1.71 -3.80 7.34
CA ASN A 64 0.97 -4.85 6.63
C ASN A 64 0.27 -4.36 5.36
N VAL A 65 0.07 -3.05 5.21
CA VAL A 65 -0.65 -2.44 4.08
C VAL A 65 0.25 -1.63 3.15
N GLU A 66 1.49 -1.38 3.55
CA GLU A 66 2.44 -0.57 2.79
C GLU A 66 2.85 -1.27 1.49
N ARG A 67 2.53 -0.63 0.37
CA ARG A 67 2.82 -1.11 -0.98
C ARG A 67 3.21 0.06 -1.87
N HIS A 68 4.11 -0.16 -2.82
CA HIS A 68 4.41 0.80 -3.87
C HIS A 68 4.17 0.20 -5.26
N GLY A 69 3.42 0.92 -6.10
CA GLY A 69 3.22 0.56 -7.50
C GLY A 69 4.28 1.22 -8.39
N ALA A 70 4.59 0.60 -9.52
CA ALA A 70 5.41 1.20 -10.57
C ALA A 70 4.68 1.11 -11.91
N ILE A 71 4.55 2.23 -12.60
CA ILE A 71 3.89 2.32 -13.91
C ILE A 71 4.74 3.18 -14.85
N ARG A 72 4.56 2.99 -16.16
CA ARG A 72 5.22 3.77 -17.22
C ARG A 72 4.17 4.48 -18.06
N VAL A 73 4.47 5.69 -18.50
CA VAL A 73 3.66 6.47 -19.45
C VAL A 73 4.50 6.92 -20.63
N GLY A 74 3.87 7.06 -21.79
CA GLY A 74 4.52 7.41 -23.05
C GLY A 74 4.47 8.89 -23.39
N THR A 75 3.56 9.68 -22.79
CA THR A 75 3.40 11.11 -23.12
C THR A 75 3.25 12.01 -21.89
N ALA A 76 3.57 13.30 -22.08
CA ALA A 76 3.37 14.32 -21.04
C ALA A 76 1.88 14.48 -20.65
N GLN A 77 0.96 14.26 -21.60
CA GLN A 77 -0.48 14.36 -21.35
C GLN A 77 -1.00 13.22 -20.46
N GLU A 78 -0.48 12.00 -20.65
CA GLU A 78 -0.77 10.86 -19.78
C GLU A 78 -0.28 11.13 -18.35
N LEU A 79 0.95 11.65 -18.21
CA LEU A 79 1.49 12.03 -16.90
C LEU A 79 0.62 13.09 -16.22
N ALA A 80 0.23 14.14 -16.93
CA ALA A 80 -0.63 15.19 -16.39
C ALA A 80 -1.99 14.65 -15.94
N THR A 81 -2.53 13.68 -16.66
CA THR A 81 -3.80 13.02 -16.33
C THR A 81 -3.66 12.14 -15.09
N LEU A 82 -2.60 11.31 -15.01
CA LEU A 82 -2.32 10.48 -13.84
C LEU A 82 -2.07 11.31 -12.59
N ARG A 83 -1.35 12.44 -12.70
CA ARG A 83 -1.15 13.36 -11.57
C ARG A 83 -2.49 13.84 -10.99
N ARG A 84 -3.47 14.16 -11.84
CA ARG A 84 -4.82 14.55 -11.40
C ARG A 84 -5.57 13.40 -10.74
N MET A 85 -5.43 12.18 -11.27
CA MET A 85 -6.02 10.98 -10.67
C MET A 85 -5.42 10.70 -9.29
N PHE A 86 -4.09 10.73 -9.17
CA PHE A 86 -3.39 10.52 -7.89
C PHE A 86 -3.66 11.60 -6.86
N ALA A 87 -3.92 12.84 -7.29
CA ALA A 87 -4.31 13.93 -6.40
C ALA A 87 -5.63 13.65 -5.65
N ILE A 88 -6.58 12.92 -6.26
CA ILE A 88 -7.83 12.51 -5.60
C ILE A 88 -7.55 11.58 -4.41
N MET A 89 -6.51 10.75 -4.52
CA MET A 89 -6.05 9.83 -3.48
C MET A 89 -5.09 10.48 -2.48
N GLY A 90 -4.86 11.79 -2.54
CA GLY A 90 -3.90 12.49 -1.68
C GLY A 90 -2.43 12.19 -2.00
N CYS A 91 -2.16 11.44 -3.08
CA CYS A 91 -0.81 11.18 -3.57
C CYS A 91 -0.33 12.39 -4.39
N THR A 92 0.20 13.40 -3.72
CA THR A 92 0.66 14.65 -4.35
C THR A 92 2.18 14.77 -4.31
N ARG A 93 2.80 14.64 -5.50
CA ARG A 93 4.00 15.36 -5.92
C ARG A 93 3.83 15.73 -7.39
#